data_AF-A0A6J5KDH2-F1
#
_entry.id   AF-A0A6J5KDH2-F1
#
_cell.length_a   1.000
_cell.length_b   1.000
_cell.length_c   1.000
_cell.angle_alpha   90.00
_cell.angle_beta   90.00
_cell.angle_gamma   90.00
#
_symmetry.space_group_name_H-M   'P 1'
#
loop_
_entity.id
_entity.type
_entity.pdbx_description
1 polymer ?
#
loop_
_entity_poly.entity_id
_entity_poly.type
_entity_poly.pdbx_seq_one_letter_code
_entity_poly.pdbx_strand_id
1 'polypeptide(L)'
;MNLHTLKQLEDIKAEHAPIIEQLQKRTAQTVESALHLAGEEFRLHFEGAGFSVTGQYPGQLGATYQTLQFRLVFDEKPRLDSFAVLTVTKDGQKQPDHSFTLTNKAYNGPRVHVTVGTPDPVQTARKSLEESRALLASTMELEYRIDDVAVPGKTAAQVAKGFATFGDALREYYK
;
A
#
# COMPACT_ATOMS: atom_id res chain seq x y z
N MET A 1 7.69 34.54 -18.70
CA MET A 1 6.39 34.27 -18.04
C MET A 1 5.77 35.60 -17.64
N ASN A 2 4.49 35.86 -17.95
CA ASN A 2 3.86 37.16 -17.68
C ASN A 2 3.09 37.16 -16.34
N LEU A 3 2.74 38.35 -15.82
CA LEU A 3 2.04 38.51 -14.53
C LEU A 3 0.67 37.80 -14.51
N HIS A 4 0.02 37.70 -15.68
CA HIS A 4 -1.26 37.01 -15.84
C HIS A 4 -1.11 35.48 -15.64
N THR A 5 -0.11 34.87 -16.26
CA THR A 5 0.24 33.44 -16.09
C THR A 5 0.59 33.13 -14.63
N LEU A 6 1.34 34.01 -13.96
CA LEU A 6 1.66 33.86 -12.54
C LEU A 6 0.39 33.84 -11.67
N LYS A 7 -0.52 34.79 -11.89
CA LYS A 7 -1.79 34.85 -11.17
C LYS A 7 -2.62 33.57 -11.38
N GLN A 8 -2.73 33.09 -12.62
CA GLN A 8 -3.47 31.87 -12.93
C GLN A 8 -2.87 30.63 -12.24
N LEU A 9 -1.55 30.52 -12.16
CA LEU A 9 -0.90 29.41 -11.47
C LEU A 9 -1.12 29.47 -9.96
N GLU A 10 -1.10 30.65 -9.35
CA GLU A 10 -1.40 30.80 -7.91
C GLU A 10 -2.87 30.48 -7.60
N ASP A 11 -3.81 30.92 -8.46
CA ASP A 11 -5.23 30.58 -8.31
C ASP A 11 -5.44 29.04 -8.40
N ILE A 12 -4.77 28.37 -9.36
CA ILE A 12 -4.85 26.91 -9.51
C ILE A 12 -4.24 26.19 -8.31
N LYS A 13 -3.09 26.66 -7.78
CA LYS A 13 -2.48 26.07 -6.58
C LYS A 13 -3.39 26.19 -5.36
N ALA A 14 -4.02 27.34 -5.18
CA ALA A 14 -4.95 27.57 -4.09
C ALA A 14 -6.17 26.63 -4.16
N GLU A 15 -6.63 26.32 -5.37
CA GLU A 15 -7.70 25.34 -5.61
C GLU A 15 -7.23 23.88 -5.45
N HIS A 16 -5.97 23.60 -5.80
CA HIS A 16 -5.40 22.25 -5.79
C HIS A 16 -5.00 21.77 -4.39
N ALA A 17 -4.45 22.66 -3.56
CA ALA A 17 -3.99 22.35 -2.21
C ALA A 17 -5.04 21.60 -1.34
N PRO A 18 -6.29 22.09 -1.19
CA PRO A 18 -7.29 21.38 -0.37
C PRO A 18 -7.67 20.01 -0.96
N ILE A 19 -7.59 19.83 -2.28
CA ILE A 19 -7.88 18.54 -2.93
C ILE A 19 -6.78 17.53 -2.62
N ILE A 20 -5.52 17.96 -2.67
CA ILE A 20 -4.38 17.11 -2.30
C ILE A 20 -4.46 16.69 -0.83
N GLU A 21 -4.80 17.62 0.07
CA GLU A 21 -4.99 17.31 1.49
C GLU A 21 -6.11 16.28 1.71
N GLN A 22 -7.23 16.43 1.02
CA GLN A 22 -8.34 15.46 1.07
C GLN A 22 -7.92 14.08 0.55
N LEU A 23 -7.18 14.02 -0.55
CA LEU A 23 -6.65 12.78 -1.10
C LEU A 23 -5.67 12.09 -0.16
N GLN A 24 -4.77 12.85 0.47
CA GLN A 24 -3.82 12.33 1.46
C GLN A 24 -4.55 11.76 2.67
N LYS A 25 -5.51 12.51 3.22
CA LYS A 25 -6.32 12.06 4.37
C LYS A 25 -7.09 10.79 4.05
N ARG A 26 -7.75 10.75 2.89
CA ARG A 26 -8.51 9.57 2.44
C ARG A 26 -7.60 8.35 2.25
N THR A 27 -6.44 8.55 1.63
CA THR A 27 -5.44 7.49 1.43
C THR A 27 -5.01 6.93 2.78
N ALA A 28 -4.62 7.80 3.72
CA ALA A 28 -4.21 7.39 5.06
C ALA A 28 -5.29 6.57 5.78
N GLN A 29 -6.54 7.05 5.78
CA GLN A 29 -7.67 6.34 6.41
C GLN A 29 -7.95 4.96 5.78
N THR A 30 -7.84 4.87 4.46
CA THR A 30 -8.09 3.61 3.75
C THR A 30 -6.96 2.60 4.03
N VAL A 31 -5.71 3.06 4.05
CA VAL A 31 -4.54 2.24 4.41
C VAL A 31 -4.63 1.76 5.85
N GLU A 32 -4.92 2.66 6.79
CA GLU A 32 -5.12 2.31 8.21
C GLU A 32 -6.22 1.26 8.39
N SER A 33 -7.36 1.43 7.70
CA SER A 33 -8.45 0.46 7.72
C SER A 33 -8.02 -0.91 7.18
N ALA A 34 -7.26 -0.94 6.09
CA ALA A 34 -6.75 -2.18 5.52
C ALA A 34 -5.71 -2.87 6.42
N LEU A 35 -4.84 -2.11 7.10
CA LEU A 35 -3.87 -2.67 8.04
C LEU A 35 -4.55 -3.22 9.30
N HIS A 36 -5.56 -2.52 9.81
CA HIS A 36 -6.38 -3.01 10.92
C HIS A 36 -7.07 -4.33 10.55
N LEU A 37 -7.72 -4.40 9.39
CA LEU A 37 -8.35 -5.62 8.88
C LEU A 37 -7.34 -6.77 8.71
N ALA A 38 -6.14 -6.48 8.18
CA ALA A 38 -5.09 -7.50 8.06
C ALA A 38 -4.66 -8.07 9.44
N GLY A 39 -4.61 -7.22 10.47
CA GLY A 39 -4.36 -7.67 11.85
C GLY A 39 -5.46 -8.60 12.38
N GLU A 40 -6.73 -8.28 12.12
CA GLU A 40 -7.86 -9.13 12.48
C GLU A 40 -7.84 -10.45 11.71
N GLU A 41 -7.57 -10.42 10.41
CA GLU A 41 -7.46 -11.63 9.57
C GLU A 41 -6.31 -12.54 10.00
N PHE A 42 -5.17 -11.97 10.42
CA PHE A 42 -4.08 -12.72 11.03
C PHE A 42 -4.52 -13.41 12.32
N ARG A 43 -5.21 -12.67 13.20
CA ARG A 43 -5.73 -13.22 14.45
C ARG A 43 -6.67 -14.38 14.18
N LEU A 44 -7.68 -14.17 13.34
CA LEU A 44 -8.68 -15.18 13.00
C LEU A 44 -8.06 -16.44 12.38
N HIS A 45 -7.08 -16.29 11.48
CA HIS A 45 -6.40 -17.41 10.83
C HIS A 45 -5.68 -18.30 11.86
N PHE A 46 -4.87 -17.69 12.73
CA PHE A 46 -4.05 -18.43 13.69
C PHE A 46 -4.84 -18.94 14.90
N GLU A 47 -5.81 -18.17 15.43
CA GLU A 47 -6.72 -18.65 16.47
C GLU A 47 -7.57 -19.82 15.98
N GLY A 48 -8.05 -19.76 14.72
CA GLY A 48 -8.76 -20.88 14.08
C GLY A 48 -7.91 -22.15 13.94
N ALA A 49 -6.58 -22.01 13.86
CA ALA A 49 -5.62 -23.11 13.85
C ALA A 49 -5.15 -23.54 15.27
N GLY A 50 -5.71 -22.94 16.34
CA GLY A 50 -5.40 -23.29 17.73
C GLY A 50 -4.20 -22.56 18.34
N PHE A 51 -3.67 -21.53 17.69
CA PHE A 51 -2.61 -20.68 18.25
C PHE A 51 -3.19 -19.66 19.22
N SER A 52 -2.41 -19.30 20.25
CA SER A 52 -2.68 -18.13 21.08
C SER A 52 -2.11 -16.88 20.40
N VAL A 53 -2.97 -15.93 20.04
CA VAL A 53 -2.55 -14.67 19.41
C VAL A 53 -2.47 -13.54 20.44
N THR A 54 -1.40 -12.75 20.37
CA THR A 54 -1.14 -11.60 21.26
C THR A 54 -0.77 -10.37 20.45
N GLY A 55 -1.00 -9.19 21.00
CA GLY A 55 -0.73 -7.92 20.34
C GLY A 55 -1.89 -7.43 19.47
N GLN A 56 -1.72 -6.21 18.93
CA GLN A 56 -2.74 -5.53 18.13
C GLN A 56 -2.08 -4.50 17.20
N TYR A 57 -2.79 -4.15 16.13
CA TYR A 57 -2.48 -2.98 15.31
C TYR A 57 -2.80 -1.67 16.08
N PRO A 58 -2.02 -0.58 15.97
CA PRO A 58 -0.73 -0.43 15.28
C PRO A 58 0.43 -0.88 16.19
N GLY A 59 0.96 -2.06 15.93
CA GLY A 59 1.94 -2.71 16.82
C GLY A 59 2.54 -3.92 16.14
N GLN A 60 2.70 -5.02 16.86
CA GLN A 60 3.05 -6.31 16.27
C GLN A 60 2.07 -7.35 16.80
N LEU A 61 1.74 -8.33 15.98
CA LEU A 61 0.99 -9.50 16.42
C LEU A 61 1.93 -10.69 16.52
N GLY A 62 1.71 -11.53 17.53
CA GLY A 62 2.42 -12.78 17.71
C GLY A 62 1.43 -13.92 17.86
N ALA A 63 1.57 -14.99 17.09
CA ALA A 63 0.81 -16.22 17.23
C ALA A 63 1.72 -17.33 17.76
N THR A 64 1.36 -17.98 18.86
CA THR A 64 2.18 -19.02 19.49
C THR A 64 1.40 -20.32 19.70
N TYR A 65 1.99 -21.45 19.32
CA TYR A 65 1.49 -22.79 19.60
C TYR A 65 2.65 -23.71 19.97
N GLN A 66 2.70 -24.17 21.22
CA GLN A 66 3.83 -24.92 21.78
C GLN A 66 5.15 -24.18 21.57
N THR A 67 6.07 -24.73 20.77
CA THR A 67 7.37 -24.12 20.41
C THR A 67 7.32 -23.34 19.08
N LEU A 68 6.19 -23.35 18.38
CA LEU A 68 6.01 -22.61 17.13
C LEU A 68 5.54 -21.20 17.44
N GLN A 69 6.22 -20.20 16.88
CA GLN A 69 5.81 -18.82 16.98
C GLN A 69 5.88 -18.15 15.60
N PHE A 70 4.86 -17.36 15.28
CA PHE A 70 4.79 -16.47 14.13
C PHE A 70 4.66 -15.04 14.61
N ARG A 71 5.30 -14.10 13.92
CA ARG A 71 5.23 -12.68 14.21
C ARG A 71 4.83 -11.92 12.97
N LEU A 72 3.81 -11.08 13.09
CA LEU A 72 3.40 -10.11 12.09
C LEU A 72 3.87 -8.71 12.51
N VAL A 73 4.62 -8.06 11.64
CA VAL A 73 5.12 -6.68 11.81
C VAL A 73 4.54 -5.80 10.70
N PHE A 74 4.07 -4.61 11.07
CA PHE A 74 3.60 -3.60 10.12
C PHE A 74 4.68 -2.52 9.96
N ASP A 75 5.11 -2.29 8.72
CA ASP A 75 5.94 -1.15 8.31
C ASP A 75 5.09 -0.20 7.48
N GLU A 76 4.56 0.84 8.14
CA GLU A 76 3.66 1.83 7.54
C GLU A 76 4.40 2.92 6.73
N LYS A 77 5.70 2.73 6.46
CA LYS A 77 6.47 3.68 5.67
C LYS A 77 6.09 3.55 4.18
N PRO A 78 5.56 4.62 3.54
CA PRO A 78 5.28 4.58 2.12
C PRO A 78 6.59 4.42 1.33
N ARG A 79 6.55 3.56 0.32
CA ARG A 79 7.66 3.25 -0.61
C ARG A 79 7.21 3.49 -2.04
N LEU A 80 8.14 3.39 -2.99
CA LEU A 80 7.80 3.39 -4.41
C LEU A 80 6.80 2.24 -4.66
N ASP A 81 5.60 2.59 -5.13
CA ASP A 81 4.51 1.68 -5.48
C ASP A 81 3.84 0.90 -4.32
N SER A 82 4.15 1.22 -3.06
CA SER A 82 3.56 0.56 -1.88
C SER A 82 3.22 1.55 -0.76
N PHE A 83 2.05 1.40 -0.15
CA PHE A 83 1.63 2.22 0.99
C PHE A 83 2.16 1.70 2.32
N ALA A 84 2.26 0.39 2.47
CA ALA A 84 2.73 -0.27 3.69
C ALA A 84 3.26 -1.67 3.38
N VAL A 85 4.08 -2.22 4.27
CA VAL A 85 4.60 -3.58 4.18
C VAL A 85 4.20 -4.36 5.43
N LEU A 86 3.63 -5.55 5.25
CA LEU A 86 3.32 -6.48 6.31
C LEU A 86 4.29 -7.65 6.22
N THR A 87 4.94 -7.99 7.32
CA THR A 87 5.98 -9.00 7.33
C THR A 87 5.65 -10.10 8.32
N VAL A 88 5.60 -11.34 7.84
CA VAL A 88 5.40 -12.52 8.69
C VAL A 88 6.74 -13.25 8.85
N THR A 89 7.15 -13.47 10.10
CA THR A 89 8.38 -14.20 10.45
C THR A 89 8.03 -15.38 11.34
N LYS A 90 8.47 -16.57 10.97
CA LYS A 90 8.47 -17.74 11.86
C LYS A 90 9.71 -17.74 12.75
N ASP A 91 9.51 -18.06 14.02
CA ASP A 91 10.59 -18.06 15.00
C ASP A 91 11.72 -19.04 14.64
N GLY A 92 12.95 -18.66 14.94
CA GLY A 92 14.18 -19.33 14.49
C GLY A 92 14.70 -18.88 13.12
N GLN A 93 13.95 -18.08 12.35
CA GLN A 93 14.45 -17.44 11.12
C GLN A 93 14.94 -16.01 11.39
N LYS A 94 16.10 -15.66 10.80
CA LYS A 94 16.62 -14.27 10.80
C LYS A 94 16.01 -13.39 9.72
N GLN A 95 15.36 -14.01 8.74
CA GLN A 95 14.73 -13.34 7.60
C GLN A 95 13.22 -13.59 7.67
N PRO A 96 12.41 -12.66 7.13
CA PRO A 96 10.99 -12.89 7.03
C PRO A 96 10.67 -14.03 6.07
N ASP A 97 9.70 -14.88 6.44
CA ASP A 97 9.20 -15.93 5.54
C ASP A 97 8.51 -15.28 4.34
N HIS A 98 7.62 -14.30 4.61
CA HIS A 98 6.89 -13.58 3.58
C HIS A 98 6.75 -12.09 3.92
N SER A 99 6.89 -11.25 2.90
CA SER A 99 6.60 -9.82 2.96
C SER A 99 5.49 -9.47 1.96
N PHE A 100 4.46 -8.82 2.46
CA PHE A 100 3.28 -8.43 1.71
C PHE A 100 3.25 -6.91 1.57
N THR A 101 3.28 -6.39 0.36
CA THR A 101 3.14 -4.97 0.06
C THR A 101 1.68 -4.61 -0.20
N LEU A 102 1.21 -3.57 0.48
CA LEU A 102 -0.13 -3.03 0.28
C LEU A 102 -0.06 -1.97 -0.81
N THR A 103 -0.70 -2.25 -1.95
CA THR A 103 -0.61 -1.41 -3.15
C THR A 103 -2.00 -1.03 -3.65
N ASN A 104 -2.11 0.02 -4.47
CA ASN A 104 -3.36 0.33 -5.15
C ASN A 104 -3.47 -0.57 -6.39
N LYS A 105 -4.57 -1.32 -6.48
CA LYS A 105 -4.87 -2.24 -7.59
C LYS A 105 -4.93 -1.53 -8.96
N ALA A 106 -5.33 -0.26 -8.98
CA ALA A 106 -5.36 0.54 -10.21
C ALA A 106 -3.98 1.08 -10.62
N TYR A 107 -2.99 1.02 -9.72
CA TYR A 107 -1.68 1.62 -9.92
C TYR A 107 -0.72 0.62 -10.58
N ASN A 108 -0.67 0.66 -11.91
CA ASN A 108 0.30 -0.09 -12.72
C ASN A 108 1.58 0.74 -12.94
N GLY A 109 2.28 1.11 -11.87
CA GLY A 109 3.54 1.86 -11.93
C GLY A 109 3.45 3.22 -12.63
N PRO A 110 4.54 4.00 -12.68
CA PRO A 110 4.54 5.26 -13.41
C PRO A 110 4.45 5.00 -14.92
N ARG A 111 3.27 5.24 -15.51
CA ARG A 111 3.16 5.49 -16.96
C ARG A 111 3.72 6.88 -17.23
N VAL A 112 5.03 6.95 -17.45
CA VAL A 112 5.68 8.20 -17.88
C VAL A 112 5.19 8.52 -19.29
N HIS A 113 4.11 9.31 -19.38
CA HIS A 113 3.72 9.95 -20.62
C HIS A 113 4.70 11.10 -20.88
N VAL A 114 5.81 10.80 -21.57
CA VAL A 114 6.71 11.83 -22.09
C VAL A 114 5.94 12.62 -23.15
N THR A 115 5.43 13.79 -22.74
CA THR A 115 4.83 14.73 -23.67
C THR A 115 5.98 15.46 -24.37
N VAL A 116 6.15 15.21 -25.67
CA VAL A 116 7.17 15.88 -26.49
C VAL A 116 6.69 17.30 -26.80
N GLY A 117 7.31 18.30 -26.15
CA GLY A 117 7.00 19.72 -26.28
C GLY A 117 7.19 20.45 -24.94
N THR A 118 7.22 21.78 -24.94
CA THR A 118 7.12 22.58 -23.69
C THR A 118 5.64 22.79 -23.41
N PRO A 119 4.99 22.00 -22.54
CA PRO A 119 3.57 22.17 -22.28
C PRO A 119 3.34 23.52 -21.60
N ASP A 120 2.22 24.18 -21.94
CA ASP A 120 1.80 25.40 -21.24
C ASP A 120 1.66 25.07 -19.73
N PRO A 121 2.36 25.79 -18.85
CA PRO A 121 2.33 25.51 -17.41
C PRO A 121 0.92 25.64 -16.83
N VAL A 122 0.07 26.52 -17.37
CA VAL A 122 -1.32 26.70 -16.90
C VAL A 122 -2.16 25.49 -17.29
N GLN A 123 -2.03 25.00 -18.53
CA GLN A 123 -2.73 23.81 -18.99
C GLN A 123 -2.30 22.55 -18.22
N THR A 124 -1.00 22.43 -17.94
CA THR A 124 -0.46 21.32 -17.13
C THR A 124 -1.03 21.33 -15.72
N ALA A 125 -1.07 22.50 -15.08
CA ALA A 125 -1.62 22.65 -13.74
C ALA A 125 -3.14 22.36 -13.71
N ARG A 126 -3.90 22.82 -14.70
CA ARG A 126 -5.34 22.50 -14.82
C ARG A 126 -5.59 21.01 -15.00
N LYS A 127 -4.81 20.35 -15.87
CA LYS A 127 -4.91 18.91 -16.07
C LYS A 127 -4.63 18.15 -14.77
N SER A 128 -3.60 18.53 -14.02
CA SER A 128 -3.29 17.92 -12.72
C SER A 128 -4.42 18.11 -11.70
N LEU A 129 -5.06 19.29 -11.70
CA LEU A 129 -6.23 19.56 -10.86
C LEU A 129 -7.42 18.65 -11.24
N GLU A 130 -7.73 18.52 -12.53
CA GLU A 130 -8.79 17.63 -13.03
C GLU A 130 -8.52 16.16 -12.70
N GLU A 131 -7.28 15.69 -12.88
CA GLU A 131 -6.85 14.35 -12.50
C GLU A 131 -7.03 14.12 -11.00
N SER A 132 -6.66 15.09 -10.16
CA SER A 132 -6.83 15.01 -8.70
C SER A 132 -8.30 14.97 -8.30
N ARG A 133 -9.17 15.72 -8.98
CA ARG A 133 -10.64 15.65 -8.79
C ARG A 133 -11.20 14.30 -9.17
N ALA A 134 -10.77 13.75 -10.31
CA ALA A 134 -11.19 12.43 -10.75
C ALA A 134 -10.77 11.34 -9.75
N LEU A 135 -9.56 11.42 -9.20
CA LEU A 135 -9.09 10.53 -8.15
C LEU A 135 -9.87 10.67 -6.84
N LEU A 136 -10.30 11.88 -6.49
CA LEU A 136 -11.13 12.09 -5.30
C LEU A 136 -12.53 11.49 -5.47
N ALA A 137 -13.06 11.46 -6.70
CA ALA A 137 -14.36 10.88 -7.02
C ALA A 137 -14.31 9.34 -7.19
N SER A 138 -13.15 8.75 -7.48
CA SER A 138 -13.00 7.30 -7.67
C SER A 138 -12.89 6.56 -6.34
N THR A 139 -13.09 5.25 -6.31
CA THR A 139 -12.82 4.40 -5.13
C THR A 139 -11.39 3.88 -5.19
N MET A 140 -10.65 4.01 -4.08
CA MET A 140 -9.33 3.39 -3.97
C MET A 140 -9.50 1.90 -3.63
N GLU A 141 -9.11 1.02 -4.54
CA GLU A 141 -9.06 -0.42 -4.31
C GLU A 141 -7.63 -0.82 -3.93
N LEU A 142 -7.46 -1.45 -2.78
CA LEU A 142 -6.16 -1.93 -2.32
C LEU A 142 -6.02 -3.44 -2.56
N GLU A 143 -4.79 -3.89 -2.76
CA GLU A 143 -4.44 -5.31 -2.82
C GLU A 143 -3.14 -5.59 -2.07
N TYR A 144 -3.01 -6.80 -1.53
CA TYR A 144 -1.79 -7.32 -0.92
C TYR A 144 -1.00 -8.09 -1.96
N ARG A 145 0.24 -7.68 -2.24
CA ARG A 145 1.14 -8.36 -3.16
C ARG A 145 2.28 -8.98 -2.38
N ILE A 146 2.71 -10.18 -2.76
CA ILE A 146 3.97 -10.71 -2.26
C ILE A 146 5.09 -10.23 -3.17
N ASP A 147 6.03 -9.51 -2.56
CA ASP A 147 7.37 -9.39 -3.10
C ASP A 147 8.16 -10.53 -2.47
N ASP A 148 8.32 -11.63 -3.22
CA ASP A 148 9.10 -12.79 -2.76
C ASP A 148 10.49 -12.27 -2.36
N VAL A 149 10.78 -12.30 -1.05
CA VAL A 149 12.08 -11.92 -0.51
C VAL A 149 13.07 -12.92 -1.03
N ALA A 150 13.75 -12.55 -2.13
CA ALA A 150 14.93 -13.18 -2.69
C ALA A 150 15.15 -14.65 -2.28
N VAL A 151 14.28 -15.56 -2.75
CA VAL A 151 14.63 -16.98 -2.75
C VAL A 151 15.89 -17.11 -3.60
N PRO A 152 17.02 -17.62 -3.07
CA PRO A 152 18.23 -17.79 -3.86
C PRO A 152 17.91 -18.62 -5.11
N GLY A 153 18.02 -18.01 -6.29
CA GLY A 153 17.77 -18.68 -7.58
C GLY A 153 16.42 -18.39 -8.26
N LYS A 154 15.55 -17.53 -7.74
CA LYS A 154 14.35 -17.06 -8.46
C LYS A 154 14.48 -15.62 -8.94
N THR A 155 14.18 -15.35 -10.20
CA THR A 155 14.14 -14.00 -10.78
C THR A 155 12.86 -13.28 -10.40
N ALA A 156 12.94 -11.96 -10.21
CA ALA A 156 11.85 -11.03 -9.89
C ALA A 156 10.65 -11.04 -10.86
N ALA A 157 10.72 -11.82 -11.94
CA ALA A 157 9.69 -11.94 -12.98
C ALA A 157 8.67 -13.06 -12.70
N GLN A 158 8.82 -13.85 -11.63
CA GLN A 158 7.79 -14.82 -11.21
C GLN A 158 6.67 -14.10 -10.45
N VAL A 159 5.77 -13.46 -11.22
CA VAL A 159 4.40 -13.05 -10.89
C VAL A 159 4.18 -12.72 -9.41
N ALA A 160 4.33 -11.44 -9.05
CA ALA A 160 3.79 -10.91 -7.80
C ALA A 160 2.28 -11.18 -7.77
N LYS A 161 1.88 -12.23 -7.05
CA LYS A 161 0.48 -12.63 -6.90
C LYS A 161 -0.21 -11.63 -5.99
N GLY A 162 -1.26 -10.99 -6.50
CA GLY A 162 -2.12 -10.08 -5.74
C GLY A 162 -3.24 -10.83 -5.04
N PHE A 163 -3.53 -10.43 -3.80
CA PHE A 163 -4.61 -10.93 -2.97
C PHE A 163 -5.53 -9.77 -2.58
N ALA A 164 -6.84 -10.00 -2.65
CA ALA A 164 -7.84 -9.01 -2.25
C ALA A 164 -7.88 -8.81 -0.72
N THR A 165 -7.58 -9.88 0.03
CA THR A 165 -7.54 -9.86 1.50
C THR A 165 -6.21 -10.44 2.00
N PHE A 166 -5.80 -10.07 3.21
CA PHE A 166 -4.62 -10.64 3.84
C PHE A 166 -4.86 -12.09 4.27
N GLY A 167 -6.09 -12.41 4.69
CA GLY A 167 -6.51 -13.77 5.05
C GLY A 167 -6.44 -14.76 3.89
N ASP A 168 -6.76 -14.34 2.66
CA ASP A 168 -6.55 -15.18 1.46
C ASP A 168 -5.06 -15.45 1.24
N ALA A 169 -4.22 -14.46 1.50
CA ALA A 169 -2.78 -14.59 1.40
C ALA A 169 -2.26 -15.56 2.49
N LEU A 170 -2.69 -15.42 3.75
CA LEU A 170 -2.31 -16.35 4.82
C LEU A 170 -2.71 -17.79 4.54
N ARG A 171 -3.93 -18.02 4.03
CA ARG A 171 -4.42 -19.35 3.65
C ARG A 171 -3.63 -20.00 2.51
N GLU A 172 -3.03 -19.20 1.64
CA GLU A 172 -2.18 -19.73 0.56
C GLU A 172 -0.85 -20.24 1.11
N TYR A 173 -0.19 -19.49 2.00
CA TYR A 173 1.19 -19.74 2.44
C TYR A 173 1.32 -20.48 3.79
N TYR A 174 0.29 -20.45 4.65
CA TYR A 174 0.33 -20.99 6.01
C TYR A 174 -0.83 -21.96 6.27
N LYS A 175 -0.88 -23.06 5.50
CA LYS A 175 -1.84 -24.17 5.66
C LYS A 175 -1.44 -25.15 6.75
#